data_AF-A0A8B7C132-F1
#
_entry.id   AF-A0A8B7C132-F1
#
_cell.length_a   1.000
_cell.length_b   1.000
_cell.length_c   1.000
_cell.angle_alpha   90.00
_cell.angle_beta   90.00
_cell.angle_gamma   90.00
#
_symmetry.space_group_name_H-M   'P 1'
#
loop_
_entity.id
_entity.type
_entity.pdbx_description
1 polymer ?
#
loop_
_entity_poly.entity_id
_entity_poly.type
_entity_poly.pdbx_seq_one_letter_code
_entity_poly.pdbx_strand_id
1 'polypeptide(L)'
;MSCGCVVLQEVEDGEEAKSKTRVSSSSSSSSSLGPRRCRSESMFPMYAMGNWRPNAISRTILDSAGDSIWDSVRAESKSEAEREPILSSFLYASVLSHDCLERALGFVLANRLQNPTLLDTQLIDIFDDVMMKDRGIQRAIRLDAQAFKDRDPACASHSWALLYLKGYHSLQSYRIAHALWNQGRTVLALALQSRISEVFAVDIHPAARIGEGILLDHGTGLVIGETAVVGNWVSLMQGVTLGGTGKQTGDRHPKIGQGALIGAGATILGNIVVGVGAMIAAGSLVLKDVPPHSMAVGNPARIAGYLEHEDPSLTMKHDARKDYFEHVAVSSTERRANGDNDI
;
A
#
# COMPACT_ATOMS: atom_id res chain seq x y z
N MET A 1 25.05 -24.48 34.83
CA MET A 1 25.44 -23.25 34.11
C MET A 1 24.92 -22.08 34.92
N SER A 2 25.83 -21.28 35.47
CA SER A 2 25.59 -20.32 36.55
C SER A 2 24.89 -19.05 36.02
N CYS A 3 23.85 -18.62 36.74
CA CYS A 3 23.16 -17.36 36.56
C CYS A 3 23.97 -16.26 37.29
N GLY A 4 24.37 -15.20 36.58
CA GLY A 4 25.12 -14.08 37.14
C GLY A 4 24.21 -12.86 37.29
N CYS A 5 23.86 -12.56 38.54
CA CYS A 5 23.18 -11.34 38.97
C CYS A 5 24.24 -10.23 39.11
N VAL A 6 24.02 -9.04 38.54
CA VAL A 6 24.86 -7.86 38.81
C VAL A 6 23.99 -6.81 39.49
N VAL A 7 24.35 -6.54 40.73
CA VAL A 7 23.78 -5.52 41.63
C VAL A 7 24.46 -4.18 41.36
N LEU A 8 23.66 -3.12 41.46
CA LEU A 8 24.01 -1.71 41.33
C LEU A 8 25.02 -1.26 42.39
N GLN A 9 25.88 -0.31 42.04
CA GLN A 9 26.69 0.43 43.00
C GLN A 9 26.41 1.94 42.83
N GLU A 10 25.98 2.56 43.92
CA GLU A 10 25.71 3.98 44.08
C GLU A 10 27.01 4.78 44.06
N VAL A 11 26.95 6.00 43.53
CA VAL A 11 27.90 7.08 43.84
C VAL A 11 27.07 8.32 44.16
N GLU A 12 27.03 8.65 45.45
CA GLU A 12 26.66 9.98 45.94
C GLU A 12 27.85 10.93 45.71
N ASP A 13 27.56 12.16 45.29
CA ASP A 13 28.14 13.36 45.87
C ASP A 13 27.27 14.56 45.48
N GLY A 14 26.80 15.29 46.48
CA GLY A 14 25.95 16.46 46.34
C GLY A 14 26.74 17.78 46.37
N GLU A 15 26.06 18.86 45.96
CA GLU A 15 26.15 20.14 46.67
C GLU A 15 24.94 21.04 46.35
N GLU A 16 24.35 21.55 47.44
CA GLU A 16 23.36 22.62 47.64
C GLU A 16 23.73 23.96 46.96
N ALA A 17 22.92 25.01 46.80
CA ALA A 17 21.52 25.36 47.07
C ALA A 17 21.27 26.76 46.45
N LYS A 18 20.00 27.11 46.17
CA LYS A 18 19.31 28.24 46.83
C LYS A 18 17.91 28.48 46.26
N SER A 19 16.95 28.44 47.19
CA SER A 19 15.54 28.72 47.07
C SER A 19 15.22 30.17 46.67
N LYS A 20 14.07 30.38 46.03
CA LYS A 20 13.12 31.46 46.40
C LYS A 20 11.69 30.99 46.20
N THR A 21 11.02 30.76 47.31
CA THR A 21 9.57 30.55 47.46
C THR A 21 8.84 31.88 47.34
N ARG A 22 7.68 31.92 46.68
CA ARG A 22 6.66 32.93 46.95
C ARG A 22 5.27 32.30 46.83
N VAL A 23 4.53 32.36 47.94
CA VAL A 23 3.14 31.91 48.10
C VAL A 23 2.21 33.11 47.88
N SER A 24 1.08 32.90 47.20
CA SER A 24 -0.22 33.56 47.45
C SER A 24 -1.26 32.90 46.55
N SER A 25 -2.12 32.04 47.09
CA SER A 25 -3.49 32.31 47.55
C SER A 25 -4.55 32.13 46.46
N SER A 26 -5.49 31.26 46.78
CA SER A 26 -6.65 30.77 46.02
C SER A 26 -7.68 31.84 45.65
N SER A 27 -8.27 31.71 44.46
CA SER A 27 -9.67 32.05 44.21
C SER A 27 -10.24 31.15 43.12
N SER A 28 -11.26 30.39 43.50
CA SER A 28 -12.14 29.58 42.67
C SER A 28 -12.98 30.45 41.72
N SER A 29 -13.00 30.11 40.44
CA SER A 29 -14.12 30.46 39.56
C SER A 29 -14.28 29.41 38.47
N SER A 30 -15.37 28.67 38.58
CA SER A 30 -15.95 27.79 37.58
C SER A 30 -16.23 28.52 36.27
N SER A 31 -15.74 27.99 35.15
CA SER A 31 -16.26 28.35 33.82
C SER A 31 -16.29 27.12 32.91
N SER A 32 -17.50 26.60 32.76
CA SER A 32 -18.07 25.80 31.68
C SER A 32 -17.17 25.46 30.47
N LEU A 33 -16.96 24.15 30.27
CA LEU A 33 -16.51 23.54 29.02
C LEU A 33 -17.55 23.78 27.91
N GLY A 34 -17.26 24.73 27.02
CA GLY A 34 -17.90 24.82 25.71
C GLY A 34 -17.18 23.91 24.69
N PRO A 35 -17.88 23.34 23.70
CA PRO A 35 -17.28 22.40 22.76
C PRO A 35 -16.26 23.10 21.87
N ARG A 36 -15.04 22.55 21.80
CA ARG A 36 -13.99 23.02 20.89
C ARG A 36 -14.46 22.78 19.46
N ARG A 37 -14.84 23.86 18.78
CA ARG A 37 -14.99 23.90 17.32
C ARG A 37 -13.68 23.44 16.68
N CYS A 38 -13.70 22.28 16.03
CA CYS A 38 -12.65 21.87 15.12
C CYS A 38 -12.62 22.89 13.98
N ARG A 39 -11.53 23.66 13.87
CA ARG A 39 -11.34 24.62 12.79
C ARG A 39 -11.20 23.83 11.49
N SER A 40 -11.94 24.27 10.49
CA SER A 40 -11.86 23.82 9.11
C SER A 40 -10.43 23.97 8.60
N GLU A 41 -9.70 22.86 8.49
CA GLU A 41 -8.48 22.81 7.71
C GLU A 41 -8.82 22.49 6.26
N SER A 42 -8.34 23.38 5.40
CA SER A 42 -8.31 23.39 3.95
C SER A 42 -8.63 22.06 3.26
N MET A 43 -9.81 22.07 2.64
CA MET A 43 -10.20 21.26 1.50
C MET A 43 -9.06 21.23 0.47
N PHE A 44 -8.37 20.08 0.34
CA PHE A 44 -7.46 19.86 -0.77
C PHE A 44 -8.26 19.88 -2.08
N PRO A 45 -7.77 20.53 -3.15
CA PRO A 45 -8.52 20.64 -4.39
C PRO A 45 -8.75 19.27 -5.02
N MET A 46 -10.02 18.91 -5.23
CA MET A 46 -10.40 17.89 -6.21
C MET A 46 -10.05 18.42 -7.61
N TYR A 47 -8.85 18.14 -8.12
CA TYR A 47 -8.52 18.22 -9.54
C TYR A 47 -7.56 17.05 -9.83
N ALA A 48 -7.73 16.21 -10.84
CA ALA A 48 -8.60 16.24 -12.01
C ALA A 48 -9.12 14.83 -12.28
N MET A 49 -10.44 14.68 -12.34
CA MET A 49 -11.06 13.64 -13.15
C MET A 49 -10.80 14.02 -14.61
N GLY A 50 -9.61 13.71 -15.12
CA GLY A 50 -9.42 13.61 -16.56
C GLY A 50 -10.42 12.59 -17.06
N ASN A 51 -11.10 12.90 -18.17
CA ASN A 51 -12.04 12.01 -18.85
C ASN A 51 -11.31 10.74 -19.33
N TRP A 52 -11.05 9.81 -18.41
CA TRP A 52 -10.53 8.50 -18.72
C TRP A 52 -11.72 7.56 -18.76
N ARG A 53 -11.94 6.94 -19.91
CA ARG A 53 -12.97 5.92 -20.06
C ARG A 53 -12.55 4.75 -19.17
N PRO A 54 -13.35 4.35 -18.17
CA PRO A 54 -13.05 3.12 -17.47
C PRO A 54 -13.07 2.01 -18.51
N ASN A 55 -11.94 1.35 -18.74
CA ASN A 55 -11.95 0.06 -19.40
C ASN A 55 -13.03 -0.78 -18.72
N ALA A 56 -13.83 -1.48 -19.54
CA ALA A 56 -15.06 -2.19 -19.16
C ALA A 56 -14.94 -3.09 -17.92
N ILE A 57 -13.73 -3.43 -17.50
CA ILE A 57 -13.34 -4.17 -16.31
C ILE A 57 -13.95 -3.58 -15.02
N SER A 58 -13.97 -2.25 -14.85
CA SER A 58 -14.34 -1.64 -13.56
C SER A 58 -15.84 -1.65 -13.23
N ARG A 59 -16.72 -1.78 -14.23
CA ARG A 59 -18.18 -1.92 -14.03
C ARG A 59 -18.61 -3.38 -13.93
N THR A 60 -17.92 -4.29 -14.60
CA THR A 60 -18.38 -5.68 -14.76
C THR A 60 -18.18 -6.57 -13.52
N ILE A 61 -17.24 -6.24 -12.62
CA ILE A 61 -16.84 -7.12 -11.49
C ILE A 61 -17.93 -7.22 -10.39
N LEU A 62 -18.87 -6.28 -10.32
CA LEU A 62 -19.95 -6.27 -9.31
C LEU A 62 -21.34 -6.04 -9.92
N ASP A 63 -21.51 -6.28 -11.23
CA ASP A 63 -22.85 -6.27 -11.83
C ASP A 63 -23.65 -7.49 -11.35
N SER A 64 -24.98 -7.40 -11.45
CA SER A 64 -26.00 -8.31 -10.90
C SER A 64 -25.95 -9.79 -11.36
N ALA A 65 -24.84 -10.26 -11.92
CA ALA A 65 -24.66 -11.56 -12.57
C ALA A 65 -23.78 -12.57 -11.81
N GLY A 66 -23.28 -12.25 -10.61
CA GLY A 66 -22.44 -13.14 -9.80
C GLY A 66 -21.00 -12.66 -9.63
N ASP A 67 -20.18 -13.40 -8.89
CA ASP A 67 -18.79 -13.05 -8.60
C ASP A 67 -17.84 -13.97 -9.38
N SER A 68 -17.48 -13.54 -10.59
CA SER A 68 -16.66 -14.35 -11.50
C SER A 68 -15.28 -14.68 -10.94
N ILE A 69 -14.71 -13.80 -10.11
CA ILE A 69 -13.39 -14.05 -9.51
C ILE A 69 -13.53 -15.13 -8.44
N TRP A 70 -14.56 -15.06 -7.60
CA TRP A 70 -14.82 -16.11 -6.62
C TRP A 70 -15.10 -17.46 -7.25
N ASP A 71 -15.91 -17.48 -8.31
CA ASP A 71 -16.21 -18.71 -9.05
C ASP A 71 -14.93 -19.35 -9.63
N SER A 72 -14.04 -18.53 -10.22
CA SER A 72 -12.72 -18.99 -10.68
C SER A 72 -11.87 -19.55 -9.55
N VAL A 73 -11.73 -18.82 -8.44
CA VAL A 73 -10.95 -19.27 -7.27
C VAL A 73 -11.44 -20.63 -6.76
N ARG A 74 -12.76 -20.84 -6.66
CA ARG A 74 -13.34 -22.12 -6.23
C ARG A 74 -13.04 -23.23 -7.23
N ALA A 75 -13.24 -22.98 -8.52
CA ALA A 75 -13.02 -23.97 -9.57
C ALA A 75 -11.54 -24.39 -9.66
N GLU A 76 -10.64 -23.41 -9.61
CA GLU A 76 -9.18 -23.61 -9.59
C GLU A 76 -8.77 -24.41 -8.35
N SER A 77 -9.22 -24.01 -7.15
CA SER A 77 -8.89 -24.71 -5.90
C SER A 77 -9.41 -26.14 -5.87
N LYS A 78 -10.60 -26.40 -6.44
CA LYS A 78 -11.12 -27.77 -6.60
C LYS A 78 -10.24 -28.59 -7.52
N SER A 79 -9.86 -28.06 -8.68
CA SER A 79 -8.99 -28.77 -9.62
C SER A 79 -7.60 -29.04 -9.03
N GLU A 80 -7.05 -28.10 -8.28
CA GLU A 80 -5.77 -28.26 -7.59
C GLU A 80 -5.85 -29.32 -6.47
N ALA A 81 -6.94 -29.35 -5.71
CA ALA A 81 -7.15 -30.36 -4.66
C ALA A 81 -7.26 -31.78 -5.21
N GLU A 82 -7.76 -31.95 -6.44
CA GLU A 82 -7.78 -33.23 -7.15
C GLU A 82 -6.40 -33.60 -7.71
N ARG A 83 -5.60 -32.62 -8.14
CA ARG A 83 -4.26 -32.84 -8.72
C ARG A 83 -3.18 -33.07 -7.67
N GLU A 84 -3.28 -32.43 -6.52
CA GLU A 84 -2.31 -32.52 -5.42
C GLU A 84 -3.02 -32.94 -4.11
N PRO A 85 -3.23 -34.26 -3.89
CA PRO A 85 -3.99 -34.76 -2.75
C PRO A 85 -3.42 -34.35 -1.38
N ILE A 86 -2.10 -34.12 -1.26
CA ILE A 86 -1.47 -33.71 0.01
C ILE A 86 -2.02 -32.34 0.47
N LEU A 87 -2.31 -31.44 -0.48
CA LEU A 87 -2.83 -30.11 -0.19
C LEU A 87 -4.36 -30.05 -0.17
N SER A 88 -5.05 -31.16 -0.44
CA SER A 88 -6.52 -31.18 -0.53
C SER A 88 -7.19 -30.63 0.73
N SER A 89 -6.79 -31.09 1.92
CA SER A 89 -7.36 -30.59 3.19
C SER A 89 -7.13 -29.09 3.40
N PHE A 90 -5.97 -28.59 2.99
CA PHE A 90 -5.64 -27.16 3.06
C PHE A 90 -6.52 -26.33 2.11
N LEU A 91 -6.71 -26.79 0.86
CA LEU A 91 -7.55 -26.11 -0.14
C LEU A 91 -9.03 -26.15 0.24
N TYR A 92 -9.51 -27.27 0.80
CA TYR A 92 -10.86 -27.36 1.33
C TYR A 92 -11.09 -26.41 2.49
N ALA A 93 -10.19 -26.41 3.48
CA ALA A 93 -10.29 -25.53 4.63
C ALA A 93 -10.23 -24.05 4.21
N SER A 94 -9.28 -23.68 3.36
CA SER A 94 -8.99 -22.27 3.03
C SER A 94 -9.93 -21.65 1.99
N VAL A 95 -10.55 -22.45 1.13
CA VAL A 95 -11.38 -21.95 0.02
C VAL A 95 -12.73 -22.65 -0.04
N LEU A 96 -12.74 -23.97 -0.24
CA LEU A 96 -13.97 -24.67 -0.66
C LEU A 96 -15.04 -24.71 0.45
N SER A 97 -14.65 -24.55 1.71
CA SER A 97 -15.53 -24.50 2.88
C SER A 97 -16.24 -23.15 3.09
N HIS A 98 -15.77 -22.09 2.43
CA HIS A 98 -16.32 -20.74 2.57
C HIS A 98 -17.40 -20.45 1.52
N ASP A 99 -18.26 -19.46 1.77
CA ASP A 99 -19.35 -19.06 0.86
C ASP A 99 -18.99 -17.87 -0.04
N CYS A 100 -18.01 -17.06 0.36
CA CYS A 100 -17.58 -15.86 -0.36
C CYS A 100 -16.05 -15.65 -0.27
N LEU A 101 -15.54 -14.83 -1.20
CA LEU A 101 -14.10 -14.52 -1.32
C LEU A 101 -13.55 -13.82 -0.07
N GLU A 102 -14.35 -12.93 0.55
CA GLU A 102 -13.97 -12.18 1.73
C GLU A 102 -13.65 -13.09 2.90
N ARG A 103 -14.51 -14.06 3.21
CA ARG A 103 -14.30 -15.00 4.32
C ARG A 103 -13.15 -15.98 4.06
N ALA A 104 -13.01 -16.44 2.82
CA ALA A 104 -11.86 -17.26 2.43
C ALA A 104 -10.54 -16.48 2.63
N LEU A 105 -10.50 -15.23 2.19
CA LEU A 105 -9.35 -14.36 2.41
C LEU A 105 -9.12 -14.08 3.89
N GLY A 106 -10.16 -13.75 4.66
CA GLY A 106 -10.09 -13.54 6.11
C GLY A 106 -9.47 -14.73 6.83
N PHE A 107 -9.92 -15.95 6.50
CA PHE A 107 -9.35 -17.19 7.02
C PHE A 107 -7.87 -17.36 6.66
N VAL A 108 -7.49 -17.16 5.39
CA VAL A 108 -6.09 -17.26 4.95
C VAL A 108 -5.22 -16.25 5.68
N LEU A 109 -5.62 -14.98 5.74
CA LEU A 109 -4.84 -13.93 6.39
C LEU A 109 -4.70 -14.16 7.90
N ALA A 110 -5.77 -14.57 8.58
CA ALA A 110 -5.75 -14.83 10.00
C ALA A 110 -4.77 -15.96 10.36
N ASN A 111 -4.79 -17.06 9.59
CA ASN A 111 -3.86 -18.18 9.79
C ASN A 111 -2.39 -17.79 9.52
N ARG A 112 -2.15 -16.81 8.65
CA ARG A 112 -0.80 -16.30 8.35
C ARG A 112 -0.32 -15.30 9.41
N LEU A 113 -1.22 -14.48 9.94
CA LEU A 113 -0.90 -13.39 10.87
C LEU A 113 -1.01 -13.79 12.34
N GLN A 114 -1.62 -14.94 12.67
CA GLN A 114 -1.76 -15.36 14.05
C GLN A 114 -0.43 -15.46 14.79
N ASN A 115 -0.47 -15.23 16.09
CA ASN A 115 0.62 -15.45 17.03
C ASN A 115 0.04 -15.69 18.44
N PRO A 116 0.86 -15.97 19.47
CA PRO A 116 0.34 -16.20 20.82
C PRO A 116 -0.44 -15.03 21.45
N THR A 117 -0.36 -13.82 20.88
CA THR A 117 -1.08 -12.61 21.35
C THR A 117 -2.37 -12.37 20.57
N LEU A 118 -2.36 -12.59 19.26
CA LEU A 118 -3.48 -12.43 18.34
C LEU A 118 -3.81 -13.80 17.75
N LEU A 119 -4.79 -14.47 18.35
CA LEU A 119 -5.21 -15.79 17.90
C LEU A 119 -5.90 -15.70 16.53
N ASP A 120 -5.77 -16.76 15.73
CA ASP A 120 -6.43 -16.89 14.43
C ASP A 120 -7.95 -16.64 14.52
N THR A 121 -8.63 -17.24 15.49
CA THR A 121 -10.08 -17.04 15.72
C THR A 121 -10.47 -15.58 15.93
N GLN A 122 -9.67 -14.84 16.72
CA GLN A 122 -9.90 -13.41 16.94
C GLN A 122 -9.64 -12.59 15.67
N LEU A 123 -8.60 -12.96 14.91
CA LEU A 123 -8.28 -12.30 13.65
C LEU A 123 -9.36 -12.55 12.60
N ILE A 124 -9.89 -13.78 12.49
CA ILE A 124 -10.99 -14.12 11.60
C ILE A 124 -12.19 -13.22 11.88
N ASP A 125 -12.64 -13.13 13.14
CA ASP A 125 -13.78 -12.30 13.52
C ASP A 125 -13.58 -10.83 13.15
N ILE A 126 -12.37 -10.29 13.40
CA ILE A 126 -12.04 -8.90 13.07
C ILE A 126 -12.00 -8.68 11.55
N PHE A 127 -11.40 -9.60 10.82
CA PHE A 127 -11.19 -9.47 9.37
C PHE A 127 -12.53 -9.58 8.64
N ASP A 128 -13.36 -10.56 9.02
CA ASP A 128 -14.71 -10.74 8.49
C ASP A 128 -15.57 -9.51 8.77
N ASP A 129 -15.55 -8.96 10.00
CA ASP A 129 -16.33 -7.78 10.34
C ASP A 129 -15.99 -6.57 9.46
N VAL A 130 -14.71 -6.34 9.20
CA VAL A 130 -14.23 -5.23 8.38
C VAL A 130 -14.51 -5.46 6.89
N MET A 131 -14.13 -6.62 6.36
CA MET A 131 -14.25 -6.92 4.93
C MET A 131 -15.71 -7.03 4.48
N MET A 132 -16.59 -7.58 5.32
CA MET A 132 -17.99 -7.76 4.96
C MET A 132 -18.80 -6.44 4.98
N LYS A 133 -18.36 -5.45 5.76
CA LYS A 133 -19.06 -4.15 5.88
C LYS A 133 -18.58 -3.09 4.88
N ASP A 134 -17.37 -3.22 4.35
CA ASP A 134 -16.77 -2.20 3.47
C ASP A 134 -16.77 -2.62 2.00
N ARG A 135 -17.68 -2.02 1.20
CA ARG A 135 -17.77 -2.27 -0.25
C ARG A 135 -16.53 -1.85 -1.02
N GLY A 136 -15.79 -0.85 -0.54
CA GLY A 136 -14.54 -0.42 -1.15
C GLY A 136 -13.46 -1.49 -0.99
N ILE A 137 -13.35 -2.09 0.20
CA ILE A 137 -12.44 -3.22 0.45
C ILE A 137 -12.82 -4.43 -0.42
N GLN A 138 -14.12 -4.77 -0.50
CA GLN A 138 -14.60 -5.88 -1.34
C GLN A 138 -14.22 -5.70 -2.82
N ARG A 139 -14.37 -4.49 -3.35
CA ARG A 139 -13.97 -4.16 -4.72
C ARG A 139 -12.45 -4.23 -4.88
N ALA A 140 -11.68 -3.71 -3.92
CA ALA A 140 -10.23 -3.73 -3.97
C ALA A 140 -9.65 -5.14 -3.92
N ILE A 141 -10.17 -6.05 -3.08
CA ILE A 141 -9.80 -7.47 -3.03
C ILE A 141 -9.82 -8.09 -4.43
N ARG A 142 -10.92 -7.88 -5.15
CA ARG A 142 -11.12 -8.42 -6.50
C ARG A 142 -10.18 -7.78 -7.53
N LEU A 143 -10.09 -6.45 -7.52
CA LEU A 143 -9.25 -5.70 -8.46
C LEU A 143 -7.76 -5.98 -8.26
N ASP A 144 -7.32 -6.14 -7.03
CA ASP A 144 -5.94 -6.47 -6.70
C ASP A 144 -5.62 -7.91 -7.13
N ALA A 145 -6.51 -8.88 -6.88
CA ALA A 145 -6.34 -10.26 -7.35
C ALA A 145 -6.26 -10.33 -8.88
N GLN A 146 -7.11 -9.56 -9.57
CA GLN A 146 -7.07 -9.43 -11.03
C GLN A 146 -5.75 -8.79 -11.50
N ALA A 147 -5.23 -7.78 -10.78
CA ALA A 147 -3.95 -7.15 -11.12
C ALA A 147 -2.78 -8.14 -11.05
N PHE A 148 -2.74 -9.03 -10.05
CA PHE A 148 -1.76 -10.13 -10.01
C PHE A 148 -1.92 -11.04 -11.23
N LYS A 149 -3.14 -11.49 -11.51
CA LYS A 149 -3.40 -12.41 -12.63
C LYS A 149 -3.04 -11.83 -14.00
N ASP A 150 -3.26 -10.52 -14.20
CA ASP A 150 -3.06 -9.86 -15.50
C ASP A 150 -1.61 -9.41 -15.74
N ARG A 151 -0.89 -9.06 -14.68
CA ARG A 151 0.40 -8.35 -14.79
C ARG A 151 1.60 -9.18 -14.36
N ASP A 152 1.40 -10.18 -13.49
CA ASP A 152 2.46 -11.12 -13.12
C ASP A 152 2.37 -12.38 -14.01
N PRO A 153 3.31 -12.57 -14.95
CA PRO A 153 3.32 -13.77 -15.80
C PRO A 153 3.52 -15.07 -15.02
N ALA A 154 4.02 -15.01 -13.77
CA ALA A 154 4.13 -16.17 -12.88
C ALA A 154 2.84 -16.48 -12.12
N CYS A 155 1.86 -15.56 -12.08
CA CYS A 155 0.58 -15.77 -11.43
C CYS A 155 -0.43 -16.40 -12.40
N ALA A 156 -0.46 -17.74 -12.46
CA ALA A 156 -1.27 -18.46 -13.43
C ALA A 156 -2.78 -18.45 -13.11
N SER A 157 -3.21 -18.16 -11.87
CA SER A 157 -4.61 -18.27 -11.45
C SER A 157 -4.98 -17.25 -10.36
N HIS A 158 -6.28 -17.02 -10.15
CA HIS A 158 -6.77 -16.17 -9.05
C HIS A 158 -6.56 -16.84 -7.69
N SER A 159 -6.69 -18.17 -7.62
CA SER A 159 -6.43 -18.97 -6.41
C SER A 159 -5.02 -18.77 -5.88
N TRP A 160 -4.01 -18.61 -6.75
CA TRP A 160 -2.62 -18.44 -6.34
C TRP A 160 -2.40 -17.08 -5.67
N ALA A 161 -3.01 -16.02 -6.19
CA ALA A 161 -2.99 -14.71 -5.55
C ALA A 161 -3.59 -14.79 -4.14
N LEU A 162 -4.75 -15.44 -4.00
CA LEU A 162 -5.43 -15.63 -2.71
C LEU A 162 -4.58 -16.42 -1.71
N LEU A 163 -3.94 -17.52 -2.15
CA LEU A 163 -3.35 -18.50 -1.24
C LEU A 163 -1.87 -18.26 -0.92
N TYR A 164 -1.09 -17.72 -1.86
CA TYR A 164 0.38 -17.81 -1.79
C TYR A 164 1.11 -16.48 -1.85
N LEU A 165 0.54 -15.47 -2.52
CA LEU A 165 1.27 -14.25 -2.84
C LEU A 165 1.27 -13.25 -1.67
N LYS A 166 2.38 -13.17 -0.95
CA LYS A 166 2.50 -12.31 0.24
C LYS A 166 2.31 -10.81 -0.04
N GLY A 167 2.62 -10.36 -1.26
CA GLY A 167 2.34 -8.99 -1.68
C GLY A 167 0.84 -8.70 -1.64
N TYR A 168 0.04 -9.59 -2.21
CA TYR A 168 -1.42 -9.54 -2.11
C TYR A 168 -1.89 -9.60 -0.64
N HIS A 169 -1.38 -10.57 0.14
CA HIS A 169 -1.76 -10.71 1.56
C HIS A 169 -1.49 -9.45 2.38
N SER A 170 -0.29 -8.87 2.21
CA SER A 170 0.11 -7.67 2.95
C SER A 170 -0.77 -6.46 2.60
N LEU A 171 -1.16 -6.32 1.33
CA LEU A 171 -2.03 -5.23 0.88
C LEU A 171 -3.43 -5.35 1.48
N GLN A 172 -4.04 -6.54 1.43
CA GLN A 172 -5.38 -6.73 2.00
C GLN A 172 -5.39 -6.59 3.53
N SER A 173 -4.34 -7.08 4.20
CA SER A 173 -4.15 -6.91 5.65
C SER A 173 -3.97 -5.43 6.02
N TYR A 174 -3.24 -4.67 5.21
CA TYR A 174 -3.13 -3.23 5.36
C TYR A 174 -4.49 -2.53 5.24
N ARG A 175 -5.36 -2.93 4.30
CA ARG A 175 -6.70 -2.32 4.16
C ARG A 175 -7.53 -2.51 5.42
N ILE A 176 -7.43 -3.67 6.07
CA ILE A 176 -8.06 -3.90 7.38
C ILE A 176 -7.46 -2.97 8.44
N ALA A 177 -6.12 -2.88 8.52
CA ALA A 177 -5.45 -1.99 9.46
C ALA A 177 -5.83 -0.52 9.23
N HIS A 178 -5.96 -0.09 7.97
CA HIS A 178 -6.40 1.25 7.57
C HIS A 178 -7.84 1.54 8.02
N ALA A 179 -8.76 0.59 7.81
CA ALA A 179 -10.14 0.72 8.29
C ALA A 179 -10.19 0.85 9.82
N LEU A 180 -9.45 0.00 10.54
CA LEU A 180 -9.35 0.04 12.00
C LEU A 180 -8.74 1.36 12.50
N TRP A 181 -7.73 1.88 11.81
CA TRP A 181 -7.12 3.18 12.09
C TRP A 181 -8.16 4.30 12.01
N ASN A 182 -8.95 4.33 10.92
CA ASN A 182 -9.99 5.34 10.71
C ASN A 182 -11.18 5.21 11.69
N GLN A 183 -11.39 4.03 12.27
CA GLN A 183 -12.35 3.79 13.36
C GLN A 183 -11.81 4.21 14.73
N GLY A 184 -10.58 4.74 14.82
CA GLY A 184 -9.93 5.12 16.07
C GLY A 184 -9.31 3.96 16.83
N ARG A 185 -9.31 2.73 16.29
CA ARG A 185 -8.66 1.54 16.88
C ARG A 185 -7.17 1.50 16.54
N THR A 186 -6.47 2.60 16.80
CA THR A 186 -5.09 2.84 16.35
C THR A 186 -4.09 1.84 16.92
N VAL A 187 -4.24 1.43 18.19
CA VAL A 187 -3.36 0.42 18.82
C VAL A 187 -3.42 -0.92 18.07
N LEU A 188 -4.62 -1.37 17.68
CA LEU A 188 -4.76 -2.61 16.93
C LEU A 188 -4.25 -2.46 15.50
N ALA A 189 -4.48 -1.32 14.85
CA ALA A 189 -3.95 -1.05 13.53
C ALA A 189 -2.41 -1.08 13.50
N LEU A 190 -1.75 -0.51 14.52
CA LEU A 190 -0.29 -0.55 14.67
C LEU A 190 0.22 -1.96 15.01
N ALA A 191 -0.51 -2.71 15.85
CA ALA A 191 -0.16 -4.11 16.12
C ALA A 191 -0.23 -4.96 14.84
N LEU A 192 -1.24 -4.74 14.00
CA LEU A 192 -1.36 -5.39 12.69
C LEU A 192 -0.24 -4.94 11.74
N GLN A 193 0.08 -3.65 11.65
CA GLN A 193 1.21 -3.16 10.86
C GLN A 193 2.51 -3.89 11.24
N SER A 194 2.81 -3.95 12.55
CA SER A 194 4.00 -4.65 13.05
C SER A 194 3.99 -6.12 12.64
N ARG A 195 2.83 -6.79 12.74
CA ARG A 195 2.71 -8.21 12.39
C ARG A 195 2.83 -8.45 10.88
N ILE A 196 2.26 -7.58 10.06
CA ILE A 196 2.38 -7.60 8.60
C ILE A 196 3.86 -7.44 8.19
N SER A 197 4.58 -6.52 8.83
CA SER A 197 6.02 -6.35 8.62
C SER A 197 6.81 -7.59 9.02
N GLU A 198 6.50 -8.22 10.14
CA GLU A 198 7.19 -9.43 10.60
C GLU A 198 6.97 -10.63 9.67
N VAL A 199 5.71 -10.89 9.27
CA VAL A 199 5.33 -12.09 8.52
C VAL A 199 5.60 -11.95 7.03
N PHE A 200 5.35 -10.77 6.45
CA PHE A 200 5.42 -10.55 5.00
C PHE A 200 6.64 -9.73 4.57
N ALA A 201 7.37 -9.12 5.51
CA ALA A 201 8.44 -8.16 5.25
C ALA A 201 7.95 -6.95 4.43
N VAL A 202 6.73 -6.49 4.73
CA VAL A 202 6.08 -5.31 4.12
C VAL A 202 5.65 -4.39 5.24
N ASP A 203 6.12 -3.15 5.26
CA ASP A 203 5.76 -2.16 6.27
C ASP A 203 4.96 -1.03 5.64
N ILE A 204 3.64 -1.03 5.87
CA ILE A 204 2.74 0.02 5.39
C ILE A 204 2.06 0.64 6.60
N HIS A 205 2.31 1.92 6.83
CA HIS A 205 1.67 2.64 7.93
C HIS A 205 0.14 2.69 7.72
N PRO A 206 -0.69 2.38 8.73
CA PRO A 206 -2.16 2.32 8.57
C PRO A 206 -2.81 3.61 8.08
N ALA A 207 -2.22 4.78 8.36
CA ALA A 207 -2.73 6.06 7.88
C ALA A 207 -2.41 6.39 6.40
N ALA A 208 -1.58 5.58 5.73
CA ALA A 208 -1.34 5.74 4.30
C ALA A 208 -2.67 5.67 3.53
N ARG A 209 -2.67 6.09 2.27
CA ARG A 209 -3.86 5.97 1.40
C ARG A 209 -3.45 5.26 0.12
N ILE A 210 -4.01 4.08 -0.12
CA ILE A 210 -3.66 3.24 -1.26
C ILE A 210 -4.94 2.91 -2.02
N GLY A 211 -4.92 3.18 -3.32
CA GLY A 211 -5.99 2.88 -4.26
C GLY A 211 -6.23 1.38 -4.45
N GLU A 212 -6.90 1.03 -5.54
CA GLU A 212 -7.28 -0.35 -5.91
C GLU A 212 -6.64 -0.78 -7.23
N GLY A 213 -6.64 -2.09 -7.49
CA GLY A 213 -6.00 -2.67 -8.67
C GLY A 213 -4.47 -2.61 -8.58
N ILE A 214 -3.93 -2.70 -7.37
CA ILE A 214 -2.52 -2.58 -7.08
C ILE A 214 -1.85 -3.94 -7.28
N LEU A 215 -0.72 -3.93 -7.97
CA LEU A 215 0.22 -5.05 -7.94
C LEU A 215 1.33 -4.72 -6.95
N LEU A 216 1.51 -5.56 -5.94
CA LEU A 216 2.69 -5.53 -5.08
C LEU A 216 3.50 -6.78 -5.34
N ASP A 217 4.32 -6.76 -6.39
CA ASP A 217 5.03 -7.96 -6.82
C ASP A 217 6.19 -8.27 -5.87
N HIS A 218 6.30 -9.55 -5.50
CA HIS A 218 7.18 -10.13 -4.48
C HIS A 218 7.02 -9.59 -3.05
N GLY A 219 6.73 -8.30 -2.85
CA GLY A 219 6.44 -7.61 -1.59
C GLY A 219 7.64 -7.35 -0.67
N THR A 220 8.66 -8.21 -0.65
CA THR A 220 9.76 -8.12 0.34
C THR A 220 10.44 -6.74 0.39
N GLY A 221 10.56 -6.17 1.58
CA GLY A 221 11.28 -4.92 1.82
C GLY A 221 10.54 -3.66 1.39
N LEU A 222 9.23 -3.75 1.06
CA LEU A 222 8.42 -2.57 0.80
C LEU A 222 8.23 -1.75 2.08
N VAL A 223 8.43 -0.44 1.99
CA VAL A 223 8.13 0.52 3.07
C VAL A 223 7.26 1.66 2.53
N ILE A 224 6.09 1.89 3.12
CA ILE A 224 5.18 3.00 2.78
C ILE A 224 4.82 3.77 4.06
N GLY A 225 5.24 5.04 4.10
CA GLY A 225 5.05 5.87 5.27
C GLY A 225 3.66 6.50 5.43
N GLU A 226 3.44 7.06 6.61
CA GLU A 226 2.14 7.56 7.13
C GLU A 226 1.33 8.44 6.18
N THR A 227 1.98 9.37 5.48
CA THR A 227 1.28 10.39 4.66
C THR A 227 1.38 10.10 3.17
N ALA A 228 1.84 8.89 2.81
CA ALA A 228 1.96 8.48 1.43
C ALA A 228 0.57 8.31 0.80
N VAL A 229 0.47 8.65 -0.47
CA VAL A 229 -0.71 8.37 -1.28
C VAL A 229 -0.28 7.58 -2.50
N VAL A 230 -0.97 6.48 -2.76
CA VAL A 230 -0.78 5.64 -3.94
C VAL A 230 -2.10 5.59 -4.69
N GLY A 231 -2.08 6.04 -5.96
CA GLY A 231 -3.24 6.01 -6.84
C GLY A 231 -3.68 4.60 -7.22
N ASN A 232 -4.70 4.50 -8.06
CA ASN A 232 -5.19 3.22 -8.56
C ASN A 232 -4.23 2.62 -9.60
N TRP A 233 -4.32 1.32 -9.82
CA TRP A 233 -3.62 0.64 -10.91
C TRP A 233 -2.10 0.83 -10.88
N VAL A 234 -1.51 1.04 -9.70
CA VAL A 234 -0.06 1.16 -9.53
C VAL A 234 0.55 -0.23 -9.40
N SER A 235 1.76 -0.40 -9.94
CA SER A 235 2.58 -1.60 -9.75
C SER A 235 3.86 -1.25 -8.99
N LEU A 236 4.07 -1.91 -7.86
CA LEU A 236 5.20 -1.72 -6.94
C LEU A 236 5.99 -3.03 -6.85
N MET A 237 7.29 -2.95 -7.07
CA MET A 237 8.19 -4.09 -6.94
C MET A 237 8.74 -4.21 -5.49
N GLN A 238 9.52 -5.27 -5.23
CA GLN A 238 10.23 -5.48 -3.97
C GLN A 238 11.19 -4.33 -3.63
N GLY A 239 11.42 -4.10 -2.34
CA GLY A 239 12.41 -3.14 -1.84
C GLY A 239 12.06 -1.67 -2.10
N VAL A 240 10.87 -1.36 -2.61
CA VAL A 240 10.46 0.01 -2.85
C VAL A 240 10.22 0.74 -1.52
N THR A 241 10.72 1.98 -1.43
CA THR A 241 10.51 2.84 -0.26
C THR A 241 9.79 4.13 -0.66
N LEU A 242 8.62 4.38 -0.06
CA LEU A 242 7.89 5.65 -0.10
C LEU A 242 8.05 6.36 1.25
N GLY A 243 9.19 7.02 1.42
CA GLY A 243 9.71 7.46 2.71
C GLY A 243 9.70 8.98 2.93
N GLY A 244 9.91 9.40 4.18
CA GLY A 244 10.06 10.81 4.55
C GLY A 244 11.50 11.31 4.46
N THR A 245 11.67 12.63 4.43
CA THR A 245 12.98 13.29 4.54
C THR A 245 13.16 13.90 5.95
N GLY A 246 13.86 13.19 6.83
CA GLY A 246 14.20 13.69 8.16
C GLY A 246 13.06 13.61 9.20
N LYS A 247 13.06 14.55 10.16
CA LYS A 247 12.21 14.53 11.38
C LYS A 247 11.00 15.47 11.33
N GLN A 248 10.72 16.10 10.20
CA GLN A 248 9.61 17.05 10.10
C GLN A 248 8.26 16.33 10.27
N THR A 249 7.35 16.96 10.99
CA THR A 249 5.97 16.50 11.16
C THR A 249 5.08 17.06 10.06
N GLY A 250 3.99 16.37 9.74
CA GLY A 250 3.06 16.77 8.68
C GLY A 250 3.24 15.93 7.42
N ASP A 251 2.76 16.47 6.28
CA ASP A 251 2.80 15.76 5.01
C ASP A 251 4.22 15.72 4.43
N ARG A 252 4.81 14.52 4.46
CA ARG A 252 6.25 14.30 4.25
C ARG A 252 6.60 13.10 3.38
N HIS A 253 5.61 12.39 2.84
CA HIS A 253 5.79 11.17 2.06
C HIS A 253 5.27 11.32 0.62
N PRO A 254 5.70 10.46 -0.32
CA PRO A 254 5.38 10.61 -1.73
C PRO A 254 3.89 10.50 -2.08
N LYS A 255 3.53 11.10 -3.21
CA LYS A 255 2.23 10.99 -3.87
C LYS A 255 2.43 10.31 -5.23
N ILE A 256 2.07 9.03 -5.31
CA ILE A 256 2.23 8.20 -6.51
C ILE A 256 0.95 8.27 -7.33
N GLY A 257 1.06 8.76 -8.56
CA GLY A 257 -0.03 8.88 -9.50
C GLY A 257 -0.55 7.52 -9.96
N GLN A 258 -1.80 7.51 -10.42
CA GLN A 258 -2.44 6.34 -11.02
C GLN A 258 -1.60 5.79 -12.19
N GLY A 259 -1.58 4.47 -12.36
CA GLY A 259 -0.90 3.83 -13.50
C GLY A 259 0.63 3.83 -13.42
N ALA A 260 1.21 4.34 -12.32
CA ALA A 260 2.66 4.41 -12.18
C ALA A 260 3.29 3.02 -11.94
N LEU A 261 4.49 2.82 -12.50
CA LEU A 261 5.31 1.63 -12.28
C LEU A 261 6.55 2.02 -11.47
N ILE A 262 6.73 1.41 -10.29
CA ILE A 262 7.88 1.65 -9.43
C ILE A 262 8.74 0.39 -9.36
N GLY A 263 9.90 0.44 -10.02
CA GLY A 263 10.82 -0.68 -10.17
C GLY A 263 11.50 -1.10 -8.86
N ALA A 264 12.06 -2.31 -8.87
CA ALA A 264 12.64 -2.94 -7.69
C ALA A 264 13.71 -2.08 -7.00
N GLY A 265 13.64 -1.95 -5.67
CA GLY A 265 14.61 -1.21 -4.87
C GLY A 265 14.58 0.32 -5.08
N ALA A 266 13.60 0.87 -5.79
CA ALA A 266 13.50 2.31 -5.95
C ALA A 266 13.13 2.99 -4.63
N THR A 267 13.82 4.08 -4.31
CA THR A 267 13.63 4.86 -3.09
C THR A 267 13.13 6.26 -3.46
N ILE A 268 11.95 6.63 -2.96
CA ILE A 268 11.27 7.89 -3.25
C ILE A 268 11.06 8.61 -1.92
N LEU A 269 11.72 9.76 -1.72
CA LEU A 269 11.79 10.42 -0.42
C LEU A 269 11.20 11.83 -0.45
N GLY A 270 10.40 12.13 0.55
CA GLY A 270 9.82 13.46 0.79
C GLY A 270 8.41 13.60 0.24
N ASN A 271 7.79 14.75 0.50
CA ASN A 271 6.50 15.09 -0.07
C ASN A 271 6.66 15.54 -1.52
N ILE A 272 6.89 14.57 -2.40
CA ILE A 272 7.06 14.75 -3.84
C ILE A 272 6.00 13.97 -4.61
N VAL A 273 5.71 14.43 -5.81
CA VAL A 273 4.73 13.83 -6.72
C VAL A 273 5.43 13.00 -7.77
N VAL A 274 5.04 11.75 -7.91
CA VAL A 274 5.30 10.94 -9.11
C VAL A 274 4.03 10.97 -9.94
N GLY A 275 4.10 11.60 -11.10
CA GLY A 275 2.93 11.86 -11.94
C GLY A 275 2.20 10.59 -12.41
N VAL A 276 0.98 10.77 -12.88
CA VAL A 276 0.17 9.70 -13.49
C VAL A 276 0.95 9.04 -14.64
N GLY A 277 0.89 7.71 -14.70
CA GLY A 277 1.54 6.91 -15.72
C GLY A 277 3.07 7.09 -15.77
N ALA A 278 3.71 7.59 -14.70
CA ALA A 278 5.17 7.69 -14.65
C ALA A 278 5.81 6.34 -14.33
N MET A 279 7.07 6.18 -14.73
CA MET A 279 7.88 4.99 -14.44
C MET A 279 9.14 5.38 -13.69
N ILE A 280 9.40 4.70 -12.58
CA ILE A 280 10.65 4.80 -11.83
C ILE A 280 11.44 3.52 -12.07
N ALA A 281 12.62 3.62 -12.68
CA ALA A 281 13.45 2.45 -12.92
C ALA A 281 13.99 1.85 -11.61
N ALA A 282 14.29 0.56 -11.65
CA ALA A 282 14.85 -0.17 -10.51
C ALA A 282 16.11 0.52 -9.94
N GLY A 283 16.24 0.52 -8.61
CA GLY A 283 17.38 1.09 -7.89
C GLY A 283 17.50 2.63 -7.91
N SER A 284 16.49 3.34 -8.44
CA SER A 284 16.56 4.81 -8.53
C SER A 284 16.32 5.51 -7.18
N LEU A 285 17.00 6.63 -6.95
CA LEU A 285 16.76 7.52 -5.79
C LEU A 285 16.06 8.80 -6.23
N VAL A 286 14.76 8.92 -5.97
CA VAL A 286 13.93 10.04 -6.40
C VAL A 286 13.77 11.04 -5.24
N LEU A 287 14.25 12.27 -5.47
CA LEU A 287 14.27 13.37 -4.49
C LEU A 287 13.52 14.61 -4.98
N LYS A 288 12.90 14.56 -6.15
CA LYS A 288 12.17 15.65 -6.81
C LYS A 288 10.96 15.09 -7.53
N ASP A 289 9.97 15.93 -7.77
CA ASP A 289 8.79 15.57 -8.54
C ASP A 289 9.16 14.98 -9.92
N VAL A 290 8.41 13.96 -10.31
CA VAL A 290 8.53 13.26 -11.59
C VAL A 290 7.29 13.61 -12.41
N PRO A 291 7.43 14.25 -13.58
CA PRO A 291 6.29 14.60 -14.42
C PRO A 291 5.43 13.38 -14.82
N PRO A 292 4.13 13.58 -15.12
CA PRO A 292 3.30 12.53 -15.69
C PRO A 292 3.90 11.93 -16.97
N HIS A 293 3.64 10.64 -17.20
CA HIS A 293 4.11 9.90 -18.37
C HIS A 293 5.62 10.06 -18.64
N SER A 294 6.43 10.17 -17.60
CA SER A 294 7.88 10.27 -17.71
C SER A 294 8.58 9.08 -17.06
N MET A 295 9.78 8.78 -17.53
CA MET A 295 10.65 7.76 -16.95
C MET A 295 11.79 8.44 -16.17
N ALA A 296 11.93 8.14 -14.88
CA ALA A 296 13.02 8.60 -14.05
C ALA A 296 13.97 7.45 -13.68
N VAL A 297 15.28 7.68 -13.83
CA VAL A 297 16.32 6.67 -13.63
C VAL A 297 17.52 7.22 -12.87
N GLY A 298 18.19 6.37 -12.09
CA GLY A 298 19.51 6.64 -11.50
C GLY A 298 19.49 7.13 -10.06
N ASN A 299 20.68 7.38 -9.51
CA ASN A 299 20.90 7.83 -8.13
C ASN A 299 21.87 9.03 -8.11
N PRO A 300 21.39 10.28 -7.91
CA PRO A 300 19.97 10.68 -7.82
C PRO A 300 19.26 10.61 -9.18
N ALA A 301 17.96 10.35 -9.17
CA ALA A 301 17.18 10.13 -10.37
C ALA A 301 17.10 11.37 -11.29
N ARG A 302 17.08 11.12 -12.60
CA ARG A 302 16.87 12.13 -13.64
C ARG A 302 15.86 11.59 -14.65
N ILE A 303 15.15 12.51 -15.31
CA ILE A 303 14.23 12.14 -16.39
C ILE A 303 15.05 11.65 -17.58
N ALA A 304 14.81 10.39 -17.98
CA ALA A 304 15.47 9.76 -19.13
C ALA A 304 14.64 9.91 -20.40
N GLY A 305 13.31 10.04 -20.29
CA GLY A 305 12.41 10.23 -21.41
C GLY A 305 10.93 10.20 -21.01
N TYR A 306 10.06 10.11 -21.99
CA TYR A 306 8.61 10.10 -21.83
C TYR A 306 8.02 8.82 -22.41
N LEU A 307 6.95 8.35 -21.78
CA LEU A 307 6.22 7.14 -22.14
C LEU A 307 5.04 7.52 -23.04
N GLU A 308 4.66 6.63 -23.94
CA GLU A 308 3.45 6.80 -24.75
C GLU A 308 2.16 6.57 -23.93
N HIS A 309 1.00 6.60 -24.58
CA HIS A 309 -0.34 6.64 -23.95
C HIS A 309 -0.73 5.42 -23.08
N GLU A 310 0.14 4.43 -22.88
CA GLU A 310 -0.13 3.25 -22.07
C GLU A 310 0.43 3.39 -20.64
N ASP A 311 -0.35 2.94 -19.66
CA ASP A 311 0.09 2.93 -18.26
C ASP A 311 1.21 1.88 -18.06
N PRO A 312 2.44 2.28 -17.65
CA PRO A 312 3.56 1.35 -17.51
C PRO A 312 3.30 0.26 -16.48
N SER A 313 2.45 0.53 -15.48
CA SER A 313 2.06 -0.45 -14.47
C SER A 313 1.31 -1.66 -15.04
N LEU A 314 0.65 -1.52 -16.19
CA LEU A 314 -0.12 -2.61 -16.83
C LEU A 314 0.77 -3.47 -17.71
N THR A 315 1.77 -2.87 -18.36
CA THR A 315 2.64 -3.58 -19.29
C THR A 315 3.83 -4.26 -18.61
N MET A 316 4.19 -3.83 -17.39
CA MET A 316 5.33 -4.33 -16.62
C MET A 316 6.65 -4.35 -17.41
N LYS A 317 6.79 -3.46 -18.41
CA LYS A 317 8.03 -3.30 -19.17
C LYS A 317 9.03 -2.54 -18.32
N HIS A 318 10.03 -3.23 -17.79
CA HIS A 318 11.07 -2.66 -16.93
C HIS A 318 12.24 -2.03 -17.69
N ASP A 319 12.29 -2.22 -19.00
CA ASP A 319 13.42 -1.89 -19.85
C ASP A 319 13.58 -0.37 -20.00
N ALA A 320 14.69 0.18 -19.49
CA ALA A 320 15.12 1.56 -19.76
C ALA A 320 16.20 1.60 -20.87
N ARG A 321 15.99 0.85 -21.97
CA ARG A 321 16.99 0.76 -23.06
C ARG A 321 16.96 2.00 -23.96
N LYS A 322 18.10 2.30 -24.58
CA LYS A 322 18.30 3.44 -25.49
C LYS A 322 17.27 3.47 -26.64
N ASP A 323 16.93 2.29 -27.15
CA ASP A 323 15.96 2.06 -28.23
C ASP A 323 14.54 2.48 -27.84
N TYR A 324 14.20 2.40 -26.55
CA TYR A 324 12.94 2.91 -25.99
C TYR A 324 12.86 4.45 -26.12
N PHE A 325 14.01 5.14 -26.12
CA PHE A 325 14.12 6.59 -26.26
C PHE A 325 14.33 7.05 -27.71
N GLU A 326 14.87 6.21 -28.60
CA GLU A 326 15.05 6.56 -30.02
C GLU A 326 13.70 6.77 -30.73
N HIS A 327 12.68 5.98 -30.40
CA HIS A 327 11.31 6.20 -30.91
C HIS A 327 10.64 7.49 -30.39
N VAL A 328 11.12 8.04 -29.27
CA VAL A 328 10.61 9.29 -28.68
C VAL A 328 11.32 10.53 -29.26
N ALA A 329 12.60 10.41 -29.60
CA ALA A 329 13.35 11.47 -30.25
C ALA A 329 12.86 11.72 -31.70
N VAL A 330 12.43 10.67 -32.42
CA VAL A 330 11.93 10.81 -33.79
C VAL A 330 10.57 11.52 -33.82
N SER A 331 9.63 11.17 -32.93
CA SER A 331 8.29 11.78 -32.92
C SER A 331 8.26 13.24 -32.45
N SER A 332 9.21 13.64 -31.58
CA SER A 332 9.37 15.02 -31.13
C SER A 332 10.09 15.91 -32.14
N THR A 333 10.94 15.33 -32.99
CA THR A 333 11.58 16.04 -34.11
C THR A 333 10.59 16.24 -35.26
N GLU A 334 9.70 15.28 -35.54
CA GLU A 334 8.61 15.44 -36.51
C GLU A 334 7.56 16.48 -36.08
N ARG A 335 7.20 16.55 -34.79
CA ARG A 335 6.32 17.62 -34.27
C ARG A 335 6.96 19.01 -34.24
N ARG A 336 8.28 19.11 -34.19
CA ARG A 336 9.00 20.39 -34.30
C ARG A 336 9.30 20.78 -35.76
N ALA A 337 9.33 19.82 -36.67
CA ALA A 337 9.51 20.05 -38.10
C ALA A 337 8.20 20.43 -38.80
N ASN A 338 7.06 19.89 -38.36
CA ASN A 338 5.73 20.31 -38.82
C ASN A 338 5.24 21.45 -37.92
N GLY A 339 5.65 22.68 -38.26
CA GLY A 339 5.19 23.88 -37.55
C GLY A 339 3.67 24.04 -37.61
N ASP A 340 2.99 23.75 -36.50
CA ASP A 340 1.65 24.27 -36.24
C ASP A 340 1.78 25.73 -35.79
N ASN A 341 1.87 26.61 -36.78
CA ASN A 341 1.27 27.94 -36.69
C ASN A 341 -0.22 27.75 -36.98
N ASP A 342 -1.09 27.97 -35.99
CA ASP A 342 -2.22 28.91 -36.09
C ASP A 342 -3.14 28.79 -34.86
N ILE A 343 -3.35 29.95 -34.23
CA ILE A 343 -4.54 30.48 -33.53
C ILE A 343 -5.38 29.51 -32.69
#